data_AF-A0A9E0LUR1-F1
#
_entry.id   AF-A0A9E0LUR1-F1
#
_cell.length_a   1.000
_cell.length_b   1.000
_cell.length_c   1.000
_cell.angle_alpha   90.00
_cell.angle_beta   90.00
_cell.angle_gamma   90.00
#
_symmetry.space_group_name_H-M   'P 1'
#
loop_
_entity.id
_entity.type
_entity.pdbx_description
1 polymer ?
#
loop_
_entity_poly.entity_id
_entity_poly.type
_entity_poly.pdbx_seq_one_letter_code
_entity_poly.pdbx_strand_id
1 'polypeptide(L)'
;SYERHSLVALAHGQSALGGVLPASEWTGVGGLFNLSGLPPGEVVGSYGGSAALLYLYRLGRLPKWGDGFYAGVSLETGNAWRTADEVQASDLRRSWAVVFGADTLLGPVYVGHGRSDDGSDSFYLYLGRTF
;
A
#
# COMPACT_ATOMS: atom_id res chain seq x y z
N SER A 1 10.13 -26.40 -5.86
CA SER A 1 9.47 -25.64 -6.95
C SER A 1 8.46 -24.60 -6.45
N TYR A 2 8.03 -24.62 -5.18
CA TYR A 2 6.99 -23.74 -4.62
C TYR A 2 7.46 -22.37 -4.07
N GLU A 3 8.77 -22.05 -4.08
CA GLU A 3 9.33 -20.83 -3.45
C GLU A 3 9.27 -19.55 -4.30
N ARG A 4 8.57 -19.56 -5.45
CA ARG A 4 8.57 -18.42 -6.40
C ARG A 4 7.38 -17.47 -6.27
N HIS A 5 6.33 -17.87 -5.56
CA HIS A 5 5.07 -17.13 -5.49
C HIS A 5 4.77 -16.82 -4.02
N SER A 6 4.47 -15.56 -3.71
CA SER A 6 4.01 -15.15 -2.38
C SER A 6 2.74 -14.33 -2.54
N LEU A 7 1.74 -14.63 -1.71
CA LEU A 7 0.52 -13.85 -1.62
C LEU A 7 0.48 -13.23 -0.23
N VAL A 8 0.28 -11.92 -0.17
CA VAL A 8 0.24 -11.14 1.07
C VAL A 8 -1.07 -10.38 1.09
N ALA A 9 -1.81 -10.51 2.19
CA ALA A 9 -2.98 -9.70 2.46
C ALA A 9 -2.63 -8.69 3.56
N LEU A 10 -2.91 -7.42 3.32
CA LEU A 10 -2.71 -6.33 4.27
C LEU A 10 -4.06 -5.67 4.54
N ALA A 11 -4.29 -5.28 5.78
CA ALA A 11 -5.46 -4.50 6.16
C ALA A 11 -5.09 -3.52 7.26
N HIS A 12 -5.52 -2.26 7.11
CA HIS A 12 -5.37 -1.21 8.10
C HIS A 12 -6.75 -0.62 8.37
N GLY A 13 -7.00 -0.21 9.61
CA GLY A 13 -8.27 0.39 9.98
C GLY A 13 -8.16 1.19 11.25
N GLN A 14 -8.92 2.28 11.30
CA GLN A 14 -9.09 3.11 12.48
C GLN A 14 -10.57 3.44 12.66
N SER A 15 -11.00 3.46 13.92
CA SER A 15 -12.33 3.94 14.30
C SER A 15 -12.21 4.74 15.58
N ALA A 16 -13.02 5.79 15.71
CA ALA A 16 -13.13 6.49 16.98
C ALA A 16 -13.98 5.66 17.95
N LEU A 17 -13.56 5.57 19.22
CA LEU A 17 -14.34 4.91 20.28
C LEU A 17 -15.56 5.74 20.73
N GLY A 18 -15.71 6.96 20.20
CA GLY A 18 -16.87 7.83 20.36
C GLY A 18 -16.64 9.20 19.71
N GLY A 19 -17.64 9.69 18.96
CA GLY A 19 -17.60 11.02 18.34
C GLY A 19 -16.62 11.17 17.17
N VAL A 20 -16.18 12.40 16.92
CA VAL A 20 -15.20 12.77 15.89
C VAL A 20 -13.87 13.04 16.58
N LEU A 21 -12.80 12.39 16.13
CA LEU A 21 -11.46 12.61 16.66
C LEU A 21 -10.97 14.02 16.26
N PRO A 22 -10.09 14.64 17.07
CA PRO A 22 -9.41 15.86 16.64
C PRO A 22 -8.63 15.60 15.35
N ALA A 23 -8.49 16.62 14.50
CA ALA A 23 -7.86 16.47 13.19
C ALA A 23 -6.42 15.95 13.23
N SER A 24 -5.71 16.15 14.36
CA SER A 24 -4.37 15.60 14.62
C SER A 24 -4.33 14.08 14.77
N GLU A 25 -5.48 13.44 15.02
CA GLU A 25 -5.63 11.99 15.22
C GLU A 25 -6.33 11.31 14.03
N TRP A 26 -6.63 12.06 12.96
CA TRP A 26 -7.23 11.47 11.78
C TRP A 26 -6.27 10.48 11.12
N THR A 27 -6.82 9.34 10.71
CA THR A 27 -6.11 8.40 9.85
C THR A 27 -6.16 8.88 8.42
N GLY A 28 -5.10 8.60 7.66
CA GLY A 28 -5.03 8.88 6.24
C GLY A 28 -4.93 7.60 5.43
N VAL A 29 -5.67 7.52 4.34
CA VAL A 29 -5.42 6.55 3.26
C VAL A 29 -4.67 7.24 2.11
N GLY A 30 -3.88 6.46 1.40
CA GLY A 30 -2.93 6.88 0.37
C GLY A 30 -1.52 6.37 0.65
N GLY A 31 -0.73 6.21 -0.41
CA GLY A 31 0.59 5.60 -0.36
C GLY A 31 0.61 4.13 -0.78
N LEU A 32 1.82 3.59 -0.96
CA LEU A 32 2.01 2.24 -1.49
C LEU A 32 1.34 1.18 -0.61
N PHE A 33 0.53 0.32 -1.23
CA PHE A 33 -0.32 -0.71 -0.62
C PHE A 33 -1.40 -0.18 0.33
N ASN A 34 -1.74 1.11 0.22
CA ASN A 34 -2.75 1.79 1.02
C ASN A 34 -3.58 2.75 0.14
N LEU A 35 -4.02 2.30 -1.03
CA LEU A 35 -4.47 3.11 -2.17
C LEU A 35 -3.30 3.78 -2.91
N SER A 36 -2.44 2.96 -3.51
CA SER A 36 -1.18 3.32 -4.17
C SER A 36 -1.28 4.33 -5.30
N GLY A 37 -2.46 4.64 -5.84
CA GLY A 37 -2.58 5.75 -6.80
C GLY A 37 -2.61 7.12 -6.13
N LEU A 38 -3.03 7.16 -4.87
CA LEU A 38 -3.22 8.39 -4.10
C LEU A 38 -1.94 8.80 -3.37
N PRO A 39 -1.58 10.09 -3.37
CA PRO A 39 -0.65 10.66 -2.41
C PRO A 39 -0.94 10.22 -0.95
N PRO A 40 0.11 10.00 -0.14
CA PRO A 40 -0.07 9.68 1.28
C PRO A 40 -0.91 10.74 2.01
N GLY A 41 -1.98 10.31 2.67
CA GLY A 41 -2.85 11.20 3.44
C GLY A 41 -3.73 12.11 2.59
N GLU A 42 -3.94 11.77 1.32
CA GLU A 42 -4.87 12.52 0.46
C GLU A 42 -6.31 12.47 0.96
N VAL A 43 -6.71 11.34 1.57
CA VAL A 43 -8.03 11.14 2.15
C VAL A 43 -7.85 10.87 3.63
N VAL A 44 -8.46 11.70 4.47
CA VAL A 44 -8.28 11.67 5.93
C VAL A 44 -9.62 11.69 6.66
N GLY A 45 -9.67 11.02 7.82
CA GLY A 45 -10.89 10.92 8.61
C GLY A 45 -10.67 10.36 10.01
N SER A 46 -11.69 10.50 10.86
CA SER A 46 -11.73 9.88 12.19
C SER A 46 -12.02 8.38 12.12
N TYR A 47 -12.67 7.95 11.05
CA TYR A 47 -12.97 6.57 10.70
C TYR A 47 -12.30 6.28 9.37
N GLY A 48 -11.81 5.07 9.15
CA GLY A 48 -11.20 4.75 7.87
C GLY A 48 -10.51 3.41 7.89
N GLY A 49 -10.15 2.96 6.70
CA GLY A 49 -9.37 1.76 6.55
C GLY A 49 -9.07 1.45 5.10
N SER A 50 -8.14 0.53 4.92
CA SER A 50 -7.73 0.02 3.63
C SER A 50 -7.46 -1.47 3.73
N ALA A 51 -7.59 -2.15 2.60
CA ALA A 51 -7.21 -3.53 2.40
C ALA A 51 -6.46 -3.64 1.08
N ALA A 52 -5.42 -4.46 1.07
CA ALA A 52 -4.61 -4.73 -0.10
C ALA A 52 -4.34 -6.22 -0.23
N LEU A 53 -4.43 -6.72 -1.45
CA LEU A 53 -3.95 -8.05 -1.84
C LEU A 53 -2.75 -7.85 -2.74
N LEU A 54 -1.58 -8.27 -2.27
CA LEU A 54 -0.30 -8.18 -2.97
C LEU A 54 0.13 -9.58 -3.39
N TYR A 55 0.32 -9.76 -4.69
CA TYR A 55 0.94 -10.93 -5.27
C TYR A 55 2.38 -10.61 -5.67
N LEU A 56 3.33 -11.39 -5.18
CA LEU A 56 4.75 -11.25 -5.43
C LEU A 56 5.28 -12.50 -6.13
N TYR A 57 6.06 -12.27 -7.19
CA TYR A 57 6.76 -13.30 -7.94
C TYR A 57 8.27 -13.07 -7.88
N ARG A 58 9.00 -14.06 -7.38
CA ARG A 58 10.47 -14.05 -7.41
C ARG A 58 10.94 -14.40 -8.83
N LEU A 59 11.45 -13.40 -9.53
CA LEU A 59 11.94 -13.52 -10.90
C LEU A 59 13.26 -14.29 -10.96
N GLY A 60 14.12 -14.12 -9.96
CA GLY A 60 15.42 -14.79 -9.90
C GLY A 60 16.15 -14.57 -8.58
N ARG A 61 17.19 -15.37 -8.37
CA ARG A 61 18.16 -15.20 -7.27
C ARG A 61 19.35 -14.37 -7.77
N LEU A 62 19.99 -13.62 -6.88
CA LEU A 62 21.18 -12.80 -7.18
C LEU A 62 22.39 -13.24 -6.33
N PRO A 63 22.98 -14.43 -6.56
CA PRO A 63 23.93 -15.06 -5.64
C PRO A 63 25.16 -14.22 -5.21
N LYS A 64 25.48 -13.16 -5.96
CA LYS A 64 26.60 -12.24 -5.68
C LYS A 64 26.17 -10.83 -5.22
N TRP A 65 24.89 -10.49 -5.34
CA TRP A 65 24.39 -9.12 -5.15
C TRP A 65 23.21 -9.02 -4.19
N GLY A 66 22.63 -10.15 -3.75
CA GLY A 66 21.60 -10.22 -2.71
C GLY A 66 20.69 -11.46 -2.82
N ASP A 67 19.51 -11.45 -2.18
CA ASP A 67 18.66 -12.64 -2.08
C ASP A 67 17.84 -12.92 -3.35
N GLY A 68 17.53 -11.87 -4.11
CA GLY A 68 16.82 -11.98 -5.39
C GLY A 68 16.13 -10.69 -5.81
N PHE A 69 15.48 -10.74 -6.97
CA PHE A 69 14.61 -9.67 -7.45
C PHE A 69 13.19 -10.21 -7.71
N TYR A 70 12.23 -9.33 -7.49
CA TYR A 70 10.81 -9.65 -7.39
C TYR A 70 10.01 -8.66 -8.23
N ALA A 71 8.96 -9.16 -8.86
CA ALA A 71 7.89 -8.34 -9.42
C ALA A 71 6.63 -8.60 -8.60
N GLY A 72 5.88 -7.55 -8.30
CA GLY A 72 4.63 -7.64 -7.58
C GLY A 72 3.53 -6.84 -8.23
N VAL A 73 2.30 -7.26 -7.97
CA VAL A 73 1.09 -6.52 -8.30
C VAL A 73 0.17 -6.50 -7.10
N SER A 74 -0.53 -5.39 -6.90
CA SER A 74 -1.49 -5.26 -5.81
C SER A 74 -2.83 -4.76 -6.30
N LEU A 75 -3.88 -5.23 -5.63
CA LEU A 75 -5.24 -4.74 -5.73
C LEU A 75 -5.65 -4.21 -4.36
N GLU A 76 -6.18 -2.99 -4.33
CA GLU A 76 -6.32 -2.22 -3.12
C GLU A 76 -7.69 -1.56 -3.07
N THR A 77 -8.24 -1.44 -1.87
CA THR A 77 -9.48 -0.72 -1.65
C THR A 77 -9.52 -0.12 -0.26
N GLY A 78 -10.21 0.99 -0.09
CA GLY A 78 -10.25 1.69 1.19
C GLY A 78 -10.88 3.06 1.07
N ASN A 79 -11.08 3.70 2.22
CA ASN A 79 -11.51 5.08 2.31
C ASN A 79 -11.31 5.61 3.75
N ALA A 80 -11.49 6.91 3.95
CA ALA A 80 -11.60 7.51 5.27
C ALA A 80 -12.77 8.52 5.33
N TRP A 81 -13.41 8.60 6.49
CA TRP A 81 -14.64 9.34 6.76
C TRP A 81 -14.53 10.14 8.07
N ARG A 82 -15.28 11.25 8.16
CA ARG A 82 -15.24 12.10 9.35
C ARG A 82 -16.12 11.56 10.47
N THR A 83 -17.28 11.01 10.11
CA THR A 83 -18.24 10.48 11.07
C THR A 83 -18.58 9.02 10.79
N ALA A 84 -19.16 8.33 11.77
CA ALA A 84 -19.52 6.92 11.63
C ALA A 84 -20.69 6.70 10.65
N ASP A 85 -21.59 7.67 10.57
CA ASP A 85 -22.76 7.68 9.68
C ASP A 85 -22.41 7.88 8.19
N GLU A 86 -21.23 8.43 7.90
CA GLU A 86 -20.71 8.55 6.54
C GLU A 86 -20.13 7.23 6.00
N VAL A 87 -19.85 6.25 6.87
CA VAL A 87 -19.18 4.99 6.46
C VAL A 87 -20.10 4.15 5.59
N GLN A 88 -19.74 4.01 4.31
CA GLN A 88 -20.52 3.28 3.33
C GLN A 88 -19.61 2.47 2.39
N ALA A 89 -19.94 1.21 2.13
CA ALA A 89 -19.13 0.36 1.25
C ALA A 89 -19.14 0.82 -0.23
N SER A 90 -20.15 1.62 -0.62
CA SER A 90 -20.32 2.11 -1.99
C SER A 90 -19.35 3.22 -2.39
N ASP A 91 -18.71 3.90 -1.43
CA ASP A 91 -17.74 4.97 -1.70
C ASP A 91 -16.29 4.53 -1.56
N LEU A 92 -16.06 3.23 -1.35
CA LEU A 92 -14.72 2.66 -1.29
C LEU A 92 -13.99 2.94 -2.60
N ARG A 93 -12.85 3.61 -2.46
CA ARG A 93 -11.92 3.84 -3.55
C ARG A 93 -11.19 2.55 -3.85
N ARG A 94 -10.70 2.44 -5.08
CA ARG A 94 -9.93 1.28 -5.55
C ARG A 94 -8.65 1.75 -6.21
N SER A 95 -7.59 1.03 -5.94
CA SER A 95 -6.30 1.25 -6.60
C SER A 95 -5.67 -0.08 -6.97
N TRP A 96 -4.69 0.00 -7.85
CA TRP A 96 -3.76 -1.09 -8.11
C TRP A 96 -2.35 -0.54 -8.20
N ALA A 97 -1.36 -1.39 -7.97
CA ALA A 97 0.03 -1.04 -8.17
C ALA A 97 0.83 -2.17 -8.78
N VAL A 98 1.87 -1.80 -9.53
CA VAL A 98 2.96 -2.68 -9.95
C VAL A 98 4.21 -2.28 -9.18
N VAL A 99 4.96 -3.27 -8.70
CA VAL A 99 6.20 -3.05 -7.95
C VAL A 99 7.31 -3.95 -8.45
N PHE A 100 8.53 -3.43 -8.46
CA PHE A 100 9.73 -4.19 -8.75
C PHE A 100 10.75 -3.92 -7.65
N GLY A 101 11.25 -4.97 -7.03
CA GLY A 101 12.19 -4.86 -5.92
C GLY A 101 13.34 -5.84 -6.04
N ALA A 102 14.45 -5.52 -5.40
CA ALA A 102 15.57 -6.42 -5.21
C ALA A 102 16.07 -6.28 -3.77
N ASP A 103 16.27 -7.42 -3.13
CA ASP A 103 17.04 -7.46 -1.89
C ASP A 103 18.50 -7.43 -2.30
N THR A 104 19.22 -6.35 -1.98
CA THR A 104 20.64 -6.19 -2.32
C THR A 104 21.52 -6.27 -1.08
N LEU A 105 22.83 -6.44 -1.27
CA LEU A 105 23.80 -6.39 -0.17
C LEU A 105 23.74 -5.08 0.64
N LEU A 106 23.37 -3.96 0.00
CA LEU A 106 23.31 -2.64 0.63
C LEU A 106 21.96 -2.37 1.33
N GLY A 107 20.99 -3.26 1.14
CA GLY A 107 19.62 -3.13 1.61
C GLY A 107 18.59 -3.40 0.51
N PRO A 108 17.30 -3.50 0.88
CA PRO A 108 16.22 -3.65 -0.10
C PRO A 108 16.03 -2.36 -0.91
N VAL A 109 15.93 -2.50 -2.23
CA VAL A 109 15.60 -1.42 -3.15
C VAL A 109 14.35 -1.80 -3.91
N TYR A 110 13.37 -0.91 -4.00
CA TYR A 110 12.20 -1.15 -4.84
C TYR A 110 11.66 0.14 -5.47
N VAL A 111 11.01 -0.04 -6.61
CA VAL A 111 10.24 0.98 -7.32
C VAL A 111 8.81 0.49 -7.50
N GLY A 112 7.88 1.43 -7.60
CA GLY A 112 6.48 1.11 -7.83
C GLY A 112 5.76 2.21 -8.60
N HIS A 113 4.69 1.82 -9.28
CA HIS A 113 3.71 2.72 -9.86
C HIS A 113 2.33 2.25 -9.43
N GLY A 114 1.54 3.16 -8.88
CA GLY A 114 0.16 2.90 -8.49
C GLY A 114 -0.79 3.82 -9.23
N ARG A 115 -2.01 3.33 -9.44
CA ARG A 115 -3.11 4.05 -10.08
C ARG A 115 -4.41 3.82 -9.33
N SER A 116 -5.18 4.89 -9.18
CA SER A 116 -6.52 4.87 -8.56
C SER A 116 -7.63 4.95 -9.60
N ASP A 117 -8.83 4.55 -9.20
CA ASP A 117 -10.06 4.62 -9.99
C ASP A 117 -10.48 6.05 -10.37
N ASP A 118 -10.11 7.04 -9.55
CA ASP A 118 -10.25 8.48 -9.85
C ASP A 118 -9.25 9.01 -10.89
N GLY A 119 -8.34 8.16 -11.37
CA GLY A 119 -7.34 8.50 -12.37
C GLY A 119 -6.01 9.03 -11.81
N SER A 120 -5.87 9.14 -10.48
CA SER A 120 -4.62 9.54 -9.83
C SER A 120 -3.52 8.50 -10.04
N ASP A 121 -2.28 8.98 -10.17
CA ASP A 121 -1.08 8.15 -10.33
C ASP A 121 -0.02 8.57 -9.32
N SER A 122 0.68 7.59 -8.74
CA SER A 122 1.82 7.83 -7.86
C SER A 122 3.00 6.91 -8.20
N PHE A 123 4.21 7.43 -8.07
CA PHE A 123 5.46 6.70 -8.28
C PHE A 123 6.24 6.60 -6.98
N TYR A 124 6.78 5.41 -6.71
CA TYR A 124 7.49 5.11 -5.48
C TYR A 124 8.92 4.69 -5.79
N LEU A 125 9.83 5.15 -4.95
CA LEU A 125 11.22 4.72 -4.92
C LEU A 125 11.60 4.56 -3.45
N TYR A 126 12.08 3.38 -3.09
CA TYR A 126 12.59 3.08 -1.78
C TYR A 126 14.00 2.52 -1.89
N LEU A 127 14.89 3.08 -1.07
CA LEU A 127 16.24 2.57 -0.90
C LEU A 127 16.49 2.37 0.60
N GLY A 128 16.56 1.11 1.01
CA GLY A 128 17.02 0.74 2.34
C GLY A 128 18.48 1.09 2.51
N ARG A 129 18.86 1.65 3.66
CA ARG A 129 20.26 1.84 4.07
C ARG A 129 20.60 0.84 5.16
N THR A 130 21.73 0.18 5.01
CA THR A 130 22.41 -0.48 6.13
C THR A 130 23.30 0.58 6.79
N PHE A 131 23.17 0.74 8.11
CA PHE A 131 23.88 1.73 8.93
C PHE A 131 25.40 1.49 8.96
#